data_AF-A0ABC9TK18-F1
#
_entry.id   AF-A0ABC9TK18-F1
#
_cell.length_a   1.000
_cell.length_b   1.000
_cell.length_c   1.000
_cell.angle_alpha   90.00
_cell.angle_beta   90.00
_cell.angle_gamma   90.00
#
_symmetry.space_group_name_H-M   'P 1'
#
loop_
_entity.id
_entity.type
_entity.pdbx_description
1 polymer ?
#
loop_
_entity_poly.entity_id
_entity_poly.type
_entity_poly.pdbx_seq_one_letter_code
_entity_poly.pdbx_strand_id
1 'polypeptide(L)'
;MKRLIQLFVVGSFLFVLPFVLFLGVFSTQGGDSTEFQPATPQEKVALDVSNFVTGQGGTLEFASSLIGNMEHESGLNPARIQSDLVFNPVLAYNPSIGGYALGLPQMDGVRRVNMLNLAKKQKKEWQDVSLQLEYIWNHDGSDSELLKRMSKSKDVNTLAVDILKYWERAGTKDDPVEQIGRKTSANNWYKRLSTGSLGTGSANVGGGKIDVLEKVLGQTINGGQCYGGTAYYVEKLGGPTLMGSGHMFASQIGEDYEWSKFGWTVIKNPKYSDVKAGDVINFGQGGVATSIYGHTGIIASVEGNGKYTTYEQNSEQGQIVAKYMRQWGKDFPITTSVVRKN
;
A
#
# COMPACT_ATOMS: atom_id res chain seq x y z
N MET A 1 -27.83 -55.34 -50.70
CA MET A 1 -28.04 -54.09 -51.45
C MET A 1 -27.16 -53.00 -50.87
N LYS A 2 -26.28 -52.40 -51.70
CA LYS A 2 -25.48 -51.17 -51.50
C LYS A 2 -24.39 -51.23 -50.40
N ARG A 3 -23.16 -50.72 -50.53
CA ARG A 3 -22.33 -50.17 -51.61
C ARG A 3 -20.90 -50.08 -51.03
N LEU A 4 -19.95 -50.66 -51.77
CA LEU A 4 -18.60 -50.19 -52.06
C LEU A 4 -18.30 -48.69 -51.73
N ILE A 5 -17.14 -48.37 -51.12
CA ILE A 5 -16.02 -47.59 -51.71
C ILE A 5 -14.92 -47.29 -50.66
N GLN A 6 -13.69 -47.38 -51.15
CA GLN A 6 -12.37 -47.18 -50.55
C GLN A 6 -12.09 -45.70 -50.15
N LEU A 7 -11.06 -45.43 -49.33
CA LEU A 7 -9.86 -44.65 -49.68
C LEU A 7 -9.16 -43.91 -48.51
N PHE A 8 -7.82 -43.98 -48.59
CA PHE A 8 -6.75 -43.07 -48.17
C PHE A 8 -6.39 -42.83 -46.70
N VAL A 9 -5.21 -43.37 -46.36
CA VAL A 9 -4.23 -42.85 -45.40
C VAL A 9 -3.60 -41.57 -45.98
N VAL A 10 -3.69 -40.46 -45.26
CA VAL A 10 -2.65 -39.41 -45.20
C VAL A 10 -2.71 -38.80 -43.80
N GLY A 11 -1.58 -38.83 -43.10
CA GLY A 11 -1.46 -38.32 -41.73
C GLY A 11 -1.38 -36.80 -41.64
N SER A 12 -1.55 -36.28 -40.43
CA SER A 12 -0.87 -35.09 -39.92
C SER A 12 -1.07 -34.98 -38.41
N PHE A 13 0.05 -34.85 -37.70
CA PHE A 13 0.16 -34.51 -36.29
C PHE A 13 -0.60 -33.23 -35.95
N LEU A 14 -1.33 -33.21 -34.83
CA LEU A 14 -1.58 -31.99 -34.06
C LEU A 14 -1.84 -32.35 -32.59
N PHE A 15 -0.85 -31.99 -31.76
CA PHE A 15 -0.95 -31.78 -30.32
C PHE A 15 -2.08 -30.77 -30.01
N VAL A 16 -2.80 -30.95 -28.89
CA VAL A 16 -2.96 -29.97 -27.78
C VAL A 16 -3.89 -30.57 -26.70
N LEU A 17 -3.26 -30.88 -25.55
CA LEU A 17 -3.68 -30.78 -24.14
C LEU A 17 -5.15 -31.05 -23.70
N PRO A 18 -5.36 -31.96 -22.74
CA PRO A 18 -6.50 -31.91 -21.83
C PRO A 18 -6.24 -30.98 -20.64
N PHE A 19 -7.22 -30.11 -20.38
CA PHE A 19 -7.38 -29.28 -19.20
C PHE A 19 -7.36 -30.15 -17.93
N VAL A 20 -6.29 -30.09 -17.13
CA VAL A 20 -6.30 -30.61 -15.75
C VAL A 20 -6.78 -29.48 -14.84
N LEU A 21 -8.03 -29.58 -14.43
CA LEU A 21 -8.61 -28.82 -13.32
C LEU A 21 -7.81 -29.11 -12.05
N PHE A 22 -6.98 -28.15 -11.63
CA PHE A 22 -6.45 -28.10 -10.28
C PHE A 22 -7.59 -27.67 -9.34
N LEU A 23 -8.33 -28.65 -8.81
CA LEU A 23 -9.12 -28.47 -7.58
C LEU A 23 -8.12 -28.39 -6.42
N GLY A 24 -7.78 -27.15 -6.03
CA GLY A 24 -7.12 -26.90 -4.76
C GLY A 24 -8.05 -27.35 -3.64
N VAL A 25 -7.70 -28.46 -2.99
CA VAL A 25 -8.30 -28.90 -1.74
C VAL A 25 -7.90 -27.87 -0.68
N PHE A 26 -8.81 -26.95 -0.38
CA PHE A 26 -8.73 -26.15 0.84
C PHE A 26 -9.05 -27.08 2.00
N SER A 27 -8.01 -27.63 2.62
CA SER A 27 -8.11 -28.21 3.95
C SER A 27 -8.34 -27.08 4.94
N THR A 28 -9.58 -26.84 5.32
CA THR A 28 -9.93 -26.01 6.47
C THR A 28 -9.58 -26.78 7.73
N GLN A 29 -8.33 -26.67 8.18
CA GLN A 29 -7.98 -26.94 9.57
C GLN A 29 -8.19 -25.66 10.35
N GLY A 30 -9.26 -25.63 11.16
CA GLY A 30 -9.38 -24.69 12.26
C GLY A 30 -8.25 -24.95 13.25
N GLY A 31 -7.34 -23.99 13.35
CA GLY A 31 -6.33 -23.90 14.39
C GLY A 31 -6.25 -22.44 14.82
N ASP A 32 -6.18 -22.22 16.13
CA ASP A 32 -5.81 -20.92 16.72
C ASP A 32 -4.44 -20.50 16.16
N SER A 33 -4.40 -19.79 15.04
CA SER A 33 -3.14 -19.31 14.48
C SER A 33 -2.87 -17.89 14.97
N THR A 34 -1.94 -17.77 15.90
CA THR A 34 -1.26 -16.50 16.28
C THR A 34 -0.35 -15.96 15.16
N GLU A 35 -0.51 -16.44 13.92
CA GLU A 35 0.34 -16.13 12.77
C GLU A 35 -0.31 -15.09 11.86
N PHE A 36 0.53 -14.32 11.17
CA PHE A 36 0.09 -13.30 10.22
C PHE A 36 -0.51 -13.98 8.98
N GLN A 37 -1.74 -13.61 8.62
CA GLN A 37 -2.44 -14.13 7.44
C GLN A 37 -2.63 -13.00 6.42
N PRO A 38 -1.98 -13.05 5.23
CA PRO A 38 -2.08 -12.01 4.22
C PRO A 38 -3.44 -12.08 3.49
N ALA A 39 -4.11 -10.94 3.41
CA ALA A 39 -5.40 -10.74 2.73
C ALA A 39 -5.27 -9.90 1.45
N THR A 40 -4.12 -9.28 1.19
CA THR A 40 -3.87 -8.46 -0.02
C THR A 40 -2.57 -8.86 -0.73
N PRO A 41 -2.40 -8.53 -2.02
CA PRO A 41 -1.14 -8.75 -2.72
C PRO A 41 0.07 -8.11 -2.01
N GLN A 42 -0.11 -6.91 -1.47
CA GLN A 42 0.92 -6.18 -0.73
C GLN A 42 1.28 -6.88 0.58
N GLU A 43 0.30 -7.44 1.29
CA GLU A 43 0.56 -8.23 2.50
C GLU A 43 1.24 -9.55 2.19
N LYS A 44 0.93 -10.16 1.04
CA LYS A 44 1.67 -11.33 0.56
C LYS A 44 3.13 -10.96 0.30
N VAL A 45 3.39 -9.84 -0.36
CA VAL A 45 4.75 -9.31 -0.55
C VAL A 45 5.43 -9.06 0.81
N ALA A 46 4.77 -8.40 1.75
CA ALA A 46 5.32 -8.16 3.09
C ALA A 46 5.69 -9.46 3.81
N LEU A 47 4.82 -10.48 3.72
CA LEU A 47 5.09 -11.80 4.27
C LEU A 47 6.28 -12.49 3.57
N ASP A 48 6.35 -12.41 2.24
CA ASP A 48 7.46 -12.96 1.46
C ASP A 48 8.80 -12.30 1.85
N VAL A 49 8.81 -10.97 2.03
CA VAL A 49 9.98 -10.22 2.52
C VAL A 49 10.35 -10.64 3.93
N SER A 50 9.39 -10.74 4.86
CA SER A 50 9.67 -11.13 6.24
C SER A 50 10.21 -12.55 6.34
N ASN A 51 9.63 -13.49 5.59
CA ASN A 51 10.06 -14.89 5.55
C ASN A 51 11.44 -15.02 4.95
N PHE A 52 11.74 -14.29 3.86
CA PHE A 52 13.06 -14.28 3.27
C PHE A 52 14.11 -13.77 4.27
N VAL A 53 13.89 -12.60 4.87
CA VAL A 53 14.84 -11.97 5.79
C VAL A 53 15.08 -12.84 7.03
N THR A 54 14.02 -13.34 7.65
CA THR A 54 14.14 -14.19 8.85
C THR A 54 14.75 -15.55 8.52
N GLY A 55 14.44 -16.12 7.35
CA GLY A 55 15.08 -17.32 6.84
C GLY A 55 16.60 -17.17 6.61
N GLN A 56 17.07 -15.95 6.36
CA GLN A 56 18.49 -15.59 6.27
C GLN A 56 19.11 -15.20 7.64
N GLY A 57 18.39 -15.43 8.74
CA GLY A 57 18.81 -15.10 10.10
C GLY A 57 18.77 -13.60 10.43
N GLY A 58 17.99 -12.81 9.69
CA GLY A 58 17.67 -11.43 10.03
C GLY A 58 16.56 -11.33 11.08
N THR A 59 16.44 -10.17 11.73
CA THR A 59 15.39 -9.89 12.73
C THR A 59 14.08 -9.50 12.05
N LEU A 60 12.96 -9.69 12.77
CA LEU A 60 11.64 -9.26 12.30
C LEU A 60 11.52 -7.73 12.27
N GLU A 61 12.20 -7.05 13.19
CA GLU A 61 12.32 -5.61 13.28
C GLU A 61 12.97 -5.02 12.02
N PHE A 62 14.06 -5.63 11.56
CA PHE A 62 14.69 -5.24 10.30
C PHE A 62 13.82 -5.56 9.09
N ALA A 63 13.23 -6.77 9.03
CA ALA A 63 12.29 -7.10 7.96
C ALA A 63 11.18 -6.05 7.84
N SER A 64 10.58 -5.68 8.96
CA SER A 64 9.50 -4.68 9.02
C SER A 64 9.96 -3.29 8.61
N SER A 65 11.19 -2.92 8.97
CA SER A 65 11.80 -1.64 8.56
C SER A 65 12.10 -1.58 7.07
N LEU A 66 12.53 -2.71 6.48
CA LEU A 66 12.73 -2.84 5.04
C LEU A 66 11.40 -2.78 4.28
N ILE A 67 10.38 -3.49 4.76
CA ILE A 67 9.02 -3.45 4.22
C ILE A 67 8.46 -2.03 4.27
N GLY A 68 8.61 -1.32 5.39
CA GLY A 68 8.07 0.04 5.51
C GLY A 68 8.73 1.05 4.58
N ASN A 69 10.01 0.84 4.24
CA ASN A 69 10.66 1.61 3.19
C ASN A 69 10.17 1.23 1.79
N MET A 70 10.09 -0.06 1.47
CA MET A 70 9.54 -0.54 0.20
C MET A 70 8.08 -0.12 -0.03
N GLU A 71 7.28 0.05 1.04
CA GLU A 71 5.93 0.59 0.98
C GLU A 71 5.91 2.03 0.47
N HIS A 72 6.80 2.88 0.97
CA HIS A 72 6.92 4.26 0.49
C HIS A 72 7.49 4.34 -0.95
N GLU A 73 8.46 3.49 -1.28
CA GLU A 73 9.08 3.47 -2.61
C GLU A 73 8.10 2.96 -3.68
N SER A 74 7.42 1.84 -3.41
CA SER A 74 6.69 1.10 -4.43
C SER A 74 5.24 0.79 -4.11
N GLY A 75 4.74 1.15 -2.92
CA GLY A 75 3.46 0.65 -2.43
C GLY A 75 3.47 -0.87 -2.23
N LEU A 76 4.65 -1.47 -2.04
CA LEU A 76 4.87 -2.93 -2.06
C LEU A 76 4.46 -3.58 -3.39
N ASN A 77 4.55 -2.85 -4.50
CA ASN A 77 4.33 -3.39 -5.84
C ASN A 77 5.68 -3.77 -6.48
N PRO A 78 6.00 -5.07 -6.62
CA PRO A 78 7.29 -5.49 -7.18
C PRO A 78 7.39 -5.23 -8.69
N ALA A 79 6.29 -4.91 -9.37
CA ALA A 79 6.28 -4.55 -10.78
C ALA A 79 6.34 -3.02 -11.01
N ARG A 80 6.48 -2.20 -9.96
CA ARG A 80 6.45 -0.75 -10.11
C ARG A 80 7.69 -0.24 -10.85
N ILE A 81 7.44 0.64 -11.80
CA ILE A 81 8.46 1.48 -12.45
C ILE A 81 8.20 2.90 -11.97
N GLN A 82 9.26 3.66 -11.70
CA GLN A 82 9.17 5.03 -11.20
C GLN A 82 8.20 5.87 -12.03
N SER A 83 7.38 6.66 -11.33
CA SER A 83 6.31 7.47 -11.94
C SER A 83 5.29 6.66 -12.75
N ASP A 84 5.17 5.36 -12.47
CA ASP A 84 4.29 4.39 -13.13
C ASP A 84 4.50 4.34 -14.66
N LEU A 85 5.74 4.58 -15.11
CA LEU A 85 6.11 4.53 -16.51
C LEU A 85 6.00 3.12 -17.10
N VAL A 86 5.79 3.03 -18.41
CA VAL A 86 5.78 1.75 -19.14
C VAL A 86 7.21 1.23 -19.30
N PHE A 87 7.41 -0.09 -19.15
CA PHE A 87 8.71 -0.74 -19.35
C PHE A 87 9.28 -0.45 -20.74
N ASN A 88 10.49 0.10 -20.78
CA ASN A 88 11.25 0.41 -21.97
C ASN A 88 12.64 -0.22 -21.84
N PRO A 89 12.98 -1.24 -22.67
CA PRO A 89 14.25 -1.95 -22.55
C PRO A 89 15.49 -1.06 -22.78
N VAL A 90 15.36 0.00 -23.59
CA VAL A 90 16.47 0.94 -23.84
C VAL A 90 16.79 1.74 -22.57
N LEU A 91 15.77 2.18 -21.83
CA LEU A 91 15.95 2.91 -20.57
C LEU A 91 16.34 1.96 -19.43
N ALA A 92 15.64 0.82 -19.34
CA ALA A 92 15.82 -0.15 -18.26
C ALA A 92 17.25 -0.71 -18.19
N TYR A 93 17.86 -1.00 -19.34
CA TYR A 93 19.23 -1.54 -19.41
C TYR A 93 20.32 -0.47 -19.56
N ASN A 94 19.99 0.83 -19.48
CA ASN A 94 20.97 1.90 -19.51
C ASN A 94 21.38 2.32 -18.08
N PRO A 95 22.64 2.11 -17.65
CA PRO A 95 23.06 2.40 -16.28
C PRO A 95 23.22 3.90 -15.99
N SER A 96 23.30 4.74 -17.02
CA SER A 96 23.51 6.19 -16.88
C SER A 96 22.22 7.00 -16.75
N ILE A 97 21.05 6.38 -16.94
CA ILE A 97 19.74 7.02 -16.78
C ILE A 97 19.30 6.90 -15.32
N GLY A 98 19.05 8.04 -14.68
CA GLY A 98 18.29 8.12 -13.44
C GLY A 98 16.81 8.40 -13.70
N GLY A 99 15.97 8.30 -12.67
CA GLY A 99 14.54 8.62 -12.78
C GLY A 99 13.71 7.52 -13.44
N TYR A 100 14.25 6.32 -13.54
CA TYR A 100 13.58 5.16 -14.14
C TYR A 100 13.74 3.93 -13.25
N ALA A 101 13.51 4.11 -11.95
CA ALA A 101 13.72 3.08 -10.95
C ALA A 101 12.72 1.91 -11.05
N LEU A 102 13.09 0.71 -10.60
CA LEU A 102 12.25 -0.50 -10.69
C LEU A 102 12.14 -1.27 -9.37
N GLY A 103 10.98 -1.90 -9.21
CA GLY A 103 10.72 -2.91 -8.19
C GLY A 103 10.45 -2.35 -6.80
N LEU A 104 10.44 -3.25 -5.82
CA LEU A 104 10.09 -2.95 -4.43
C LEU A 104 10.91 -1.82 -3.82
N PRO A 105 12.24 -1.79 -3.97
CA PRO A 105 13.06 -0.73 -3.38
C PRO A 105 13.41 0.38 -4.38
N GLN A 106 12.73 0.43 -5.54
CA GLN A 106 13.02 1.39 -6.61
C GLN A 106 14.53 1.45 -6.94
N MET A 107 15.08 0.33 -7.40
CA MET A 107 16.48 0.28 -7.88
C MET A 107 16.64 1.16 -9.11
N ASP A 108 17.59 2.09 -9.08
CA ASP A 108 17.89 3.01 -10.19
C ASP A 108 19.34 2.86 -10.69
N GLY A 109 19.62 3.43 -11.87
CA GLY A 109 20.94 3.46 -12.50
C GLY A 109 21.59 2.08 -12.64
N VAL A 110 22.81 1.94 -12.13
CA VAL A 110 23.58 0.68 -12.21
C VAL A 110 22.91 -0.46 -11.43
N ARG A 111 22.28 -0.18 -10.27
CA ARG A 111 21.64 -1.22 -9.44
C ARG A 111 20.45 -1.84 -10.17
N ARG A 112 19.65 -1.02 -10.85
CA ARG A 112 18.58 -1.48 -11.77
C ARG A 112 19.12 -2.47 -12.81
N VAL A 113 20.16 -2.05 -13.53
CA VAL A 113 20.72 -2.84 -14.63
C VAL A 113 21.27 -4.17 -14.13
N ASN A 114 21.95 -4.18 -12.98
CA ASN A 114 22.48 -5.39 -12.37
C ASN A 114 21.37 -6.36 -11.95
N MET A 115 20.29 -5.87 -11.35
CA MET A 115 19.11 -6.67 -11.02
C MET A 115 18.47 -7.29 -12.27
N LEU A 116 18.30 -6.52 -13.34
CA LEU A 116 17.75 -7.01 -14.62
C LEU A 116 18.66 -8.05 -15.30
N ASN A 117 19.98 -7.91 -15.16
CA ASN A 117 20.94 -8.89 -15.66
C ASN A 117 20.90 -10.18 -14.83
N LEU A 118 20.73 -10.10 -13.52
CA LEU A 118 20.49 -11.26 -12.67
C LEU A 118 19.21 -12.00 -13.10
N ALA A 119 18.12 -11.27 -13.33
CA ALA A 119 16.85 -11.81 -13.84
C ALA A 119 17.05 -12.62 -15.12
N LYS A 120 17.71 -12.01 -16.13
CA LYS A 120 18.06 -12.67 -17.40
C LYS A 120 18.91 -13.92 -17.20
N LYS A 121 19.97 -13.84 -16.37
CA LYS A 121 20.87 -14.95 -16.09
C LYS A 121 20.13 -16.13 -15.47
N GLN A 122 19.19 -15.86 -14.57
CA GLN A 122 18.39 -16.88 -13.89
C GLN A 122 17.15 -17.32 -14.67
N LYS A 123 16.86 -16.69 -15.82
CA LYS A 123 15.63 -16.90 -16.60
C LYS A 123 14.37 -16.69 -15.74
N LYS A 124 14.41 -15.68 -14.85
CA LYS A 124 13.28 -15.25 -14.02
C LYS A 124 12.81 -13.88 -14.45
N GLU A 125 11.55 -13.59 -14.17
CA GLU A 125 10.97 -12.25 -14.34
C GLU A 125 11.55 -11.30 -13.29
N TRP A 126 11.83 -10.05 -13.68
CA TRP A 126 12.43 -9.08 -12.75
C TRP A 126 11.46 -8.64 -11.66
N GLN A 127 10.16 -8.79 -11.90
CA GLN A 127 9.06 -8.51 -10.97
C GLN A 127 8.90 -9.60 -9.89
N ASP A 128 9.64 -10.71 -9.99
CA ASP A 128 9.61 -11.74 -8.98
C ASP A 128 10.20 -11.23 -7.65
N VAL A 129 9.42 -11.31 -6.58
CA VAL A 129 9.82 -10.82 -5.26
C VAL A 129 11.07 -11.54 -4.77
N SER A 130 11.15 -12.86 -4.96
CA SER A 130 12.30 -13.65 -4.50
C SER A 130 13.57 -13.27 -5.25
N LEU A 131 13.49 -12.99 -6.55
CA LEU A 131 14.63 -12.48 -7.33
C LEU A 131 15.08 -11.10 -6.83
N GLN A 132 14.16 -10.16 -6.59
CA GLN A 132 14.52 -8.83 -6.10
C GLN A 132 15.19 -8.92 -4.72
N LEU A 133 14.67 -9.76 -3.84
CA LEU A 133 15.24 -10.01 -2.52
C LEU A 133 16.61 -10.69 -2.61
N GLU A 134 16.75 -11.67 -3.49
CA GLU A 134 18.04 -12.32 -3.78
C GLU A 134 19.07 -11.30 -4.28
N TYR A 135 18.67 -10.39 -5.17
CA TYR A 135 19.53 -9.32 -5.66
C TYR A 135 20.04 -8.43 -4.52
N ILE A 136 19.14 -7.83 -3.74
CA ILE A 136 19.55 -6.90 -2.68
C ILE A 136 20.37 -7.59 -1.59
N TRP A 137 20.11 -8.87 -1.33
CA TRP A 137 20.77 -9.62 -0.27
C TRP A 137 22.13 -10.18 -0.68
N ASN A 138 22.33 -10.56 -1.93
CA ASN A 138 23.52 -11.31 -2.36
C ASN A 138 24.30 -10.70 -3.52
N HIS A 139 23.73 -9.75 -4.27
CA HIS A 139 24.28 -9.30 -5.54
C HIS A 139 24.45 -7.77 -5.66
N ASP A 140 24.19 -7.03 -4.58
CA ASP A 140 24.28 -5.56 -4.54
C ASP A 140 25.60 -5.07 -3.89
N GLY A 141 26.63 -5.93 -3.90
CA GLY A 141 27.97 -5.59 -3.43
C GLY A 141 28.01 -5.14 -1.96
N SER A 142 28.61 -3.99 -1.69
CA SER A 142 28.70 -3.44 -0.33
C SER A 142 27.34 -3.09 0.28
N ASP A 143 26.33 -2.83 -0.54
CA ASP A 143 24.96 -2.57 -0.07
C ASP A 143 24.31 -3.83 0.50
N SER A 144 24.59 -5.00 -0.10
CA SER A 144 24.19 -6.30 0.48
C SER A 144 24.82 -6.53 1.86
N GLU A 145 26.11 -6.21 2.01
CA GLU A 145 26.81 -6.34 3.29
C GLU A 145 26.28 -5.35 4.33
N LEU A 146 25.88 -4.15 3.90
CA LEU A 146 25.22 -3.17 4.77
C LEU A 146 23.88 -3.71 5.29
N LEU A 147 23.03 -4.24 4.41
CA LEU A 147 21.75 -4.84 4.81
C LEU A 147 21.94 -6.00 5.78
N LYS A 148 22.89 -6.91 5.52
CA LYS A 148 23.18 -8.03 6.43
C LYS A 148 23.66 -7.58 7.81
N ARG A 149 24.40 -6.47 7.90
CA ARG A 149 24.77 -5.88 9.20
C ARG A 149 23.55 -5.29 9.90
N MET A 150 22.76 -4.48 9.20
CA MET A 150 21.52 -3.91 9.74
C MET A 150 20.52 -4.98 10.16
N SER A 151 20.49 -6.12 9.48
CA SER A 151 19.56 -7.22 9.75
C SER A 151 19.72 -7.87 11.12
N LYS A 152 20.74 -7.51 11.89
CA LYS A 152 20.96 -8.01 13.26
C LYS A 152 20.42 -7.05 14.32
N SER A 153 20.07 -5.82 13.96
CA SER A 153 19.51 -4.83 14.89
C SER A 153 18.03 -5.11 15.18
N LYS A 154 17.55 -4.58 16.31
CA LYS A 154 16.14 -4.68 16.77
C LYS A 154 15.48 -3.31 16.97
N ASP A 155 16.15 -2.21 16.62
CA ASP A 155 15.56 -0.89 16.73
C ASP A 155 14.86 -0.50 15.43
N VAL A 156 13.55 -0.71 15.37
CA VAL A 156 12.70 -0.43 14.20
C VAL A 156 12.81 1.03 13.75
N ASN A 157 12.88 1.99 14.68
CA ASN A 157 12.88 3.41 14.33
C ASN A 157 14.22 3.86 13.74
N THR A 158 15.31 3.37 14.32
CA THR A 158 16.65 3.62 13.80
C THR A 158 16.83 2.92 12.46
N LEU A 159 16.42 1.65 12.35
CA LEU A 159 16.50 0.88 11.11
C LEU A 159 15.72 1.50 9.96
N ALA A 160 14.51 1.99 10.18
CA ALA A 160 13.71 2.64 9.15
C ALA A 160 14.44 3.85 8.54
N VAL A 161 15.14 4.63 9.36
CA VAL A 161 15.92 5.79 8.91
C VAL A 161 17.25 5.39 8.30
N ASP A 162 17.93 4.41 8.89
CA ASP A 162 19.23 3.94 8.40
C ASP A 162 19.11 3.31 7.00
N ILE A 163 18.04 2.56 6.74
CA ILE A 163 17.72 2.03 5.41
C ILE A 163 17.54 3.18 4.42
N LEU A 164 16.69 4.17 4.73
CA LEU A 164 16.45 5.35 3.91
C LEU A 164 17.75 6.14 3.62
N LYS A 165 18.58 6.36 4.65
CA LYS A 165 19.79 7.20 4.57
C LYS A 165 20.96 6.52 3.89
N TYR A 166 21.25 5.29 4.30
CA TYR A 166 22.52 4.64 3.95
C TYR A 166 22.36 3.63 2.82
N TRP A 167 21.23 2.91 2.76
CA TRP A 167 21.01 1.91 1.73
C TRP A 167 20.25 2.45 0.51
N GLU A 168 19.13 3.15 0.70
CA GLU A 168 18.40 3.79 -0.40
C GLU A 168 19.12 5.06 -0.86
N ARG A 169 19.72 5.80 0.08
CA ARG A 169 20.37 7.11 -0.15
C ARG A 169 19.42 8.11 -0.81
N ALA A 170 18.14 8.05 -0.42
CA ALA A 170 17.09 8.86 -1.00
C ALA A 170 17.42 10.36 -0.99
N GLY A 171 16.90 11.09 -1.98
CA GLY A 171 17.01 12.55 -2.03
C GLY A 171 16.34 13.22 -0.81
N THR A 172 15.29 12.59 -0.30
CA THR A 172 14.47 13.02 0.86
C THR A 172 14.98 12.48 2.19
N LYS A 173 16.15 11.83 2.24
CA LYS A 173 16.61 11.10 3.43
C LYS A 173 16.73 11.94 4.71
N ASP A 174 16.90 13.25 4.59
CA ASP A 174 17.00 14.18 5.72
C ASP A 174 15.69 14.96 5.99
N ASP A 175 14.63 14.71 5.21
CA ASP A 175 13.30 15.24 5.45
C ASP A 175 12.68 14.60 6.71
N PRO A 176 12.37 15.38 7.76
CA PRO A 176 11.73 14.86 8.97
C PRO A 176 10.38 14.19 8.72
N VAL A 177 9.58 14.71 7.78
CA VAL A 177 8.25 14.16 7.46
C VAL A 177 8.39 12.79 6.82
N GLU A 178 9.32 12.64 5.86
CA GLU A 178 9.60 11.35 5.23
C GLU A 178 10.09 10.33 6.26
N GLN A 179 11.03 10.71 7.12
CA GLN A 179 11.53 9.82 8.18
C GLN A 179 10.42 9.39 9.15
N ILE A 180 9.48 10.28 9.51
CA ILE A 180 8.33 9.94 10.36
C ILE A 180 7.43 8.93 9.63
N GLY A 181 7.17 9.13 8.34
CA GLY A 181 6.39 8.21 7.52
C GLY A 181 7.00 6.80 7.50
N ARG A 182 8.29 6.70 7.17
CA ARG A 182 9.02 5.41 7.14
C ARG A 182 8.99 4.70 8.48
N LYS A 183 9.22 5.41 9.59
CA LYS A 183 9.12 4.86 10.96
C LYS A 183 7.71 4.35 11.25
N THR A 184 6.69 5.12 10.89
CA THR A 184 5.29 4.76 11.13
C THR A 184 4.93 3.47 10.40
N SER A 185 5.27 3.40 9.11
CA SER A 185 5.06 2.21 8.29
C SER A 185 5.80 0.99 8.87
N ALA A 186 7.09 1.14 9.21
CA ALA A 186 7.90 0.08 9.79
C ALA A 186 7.32 -0.49 11.10
N ASN A 187 6.87 0.38 12.02
CA ASN A 187 6.26 -0.06 13.28
C ASN A 187 4.90 -0.75 13.05
N ASN A 188 4.11 -0.29 12.09
CA ASN A 188 2.85 -0.93 11.73
C ASN A 188 3.08 -2.37 11.22
N TRP A 189 4.03 -2.55 10.31
CA TRP A 189 4.42 -3.88 9.83
C TRP A 189 4.99 -4.76 10.93
N TYR A 190 5.84 -4.21 11.81
CA TYR A 190 6.39 -4.98 12.92
C TYR A 190 5.32 -5.48 13.87
N LYS A 191 4.41 -4.59 14.29
CA LYS A 191 3.27 -4.98 15.13
C LYS A 191 2.45 -6.09 14.46
N ARG A 192 2.14 -5.91 13.17
CA ARG A 192 1.26 -6.83 12.46
C ARG A 192 1.86 -8.21 12.23
N LEU A 193 3.16 -8.26 11.89
CA LEU A 193 3.88 -9.51 11.68
C LEU A 193 4.20 -10.22 13.01
N SER A 194 4.38 -9.49 14.11
CA SER A 194 4.73 -10.08 15.42
C SER A 194 3.53 -10.59 16.23
N THR A 195 2.33 -10.03 16.05
CA THR A 195 1.14 -10.43 16.84
C THR A 195 0.17 -11.36 16.12
N GLY A 196 0.40 -11.65 14.84
CA GLY A 196 -0.53 -12.40 13.99
C GLY A 196 -1.82 -11.64 13.67
N SER A 197 -2.68 -12.24 12.83
CA SER A 197 -3.91 -11.60 12.31
C SER A 197 -5.05 -11.41 13.35
N LEU A 198 -4.80 -11.60 14.65
CA LEU A 198 -5.74 -11.23 15.72
C LEU A 198 -5.46 -9.80 16.20
N GLY A 199 -5.61 -8.88 15.26
CA GLY A 199 -5.47 -7.45 15.50
C GLY A 199 -6.11 -6.70 14.36
N THR A 200 -7.41 -6.41 14.50
CA THR A 200 -8.14 -5.49 13.62
C THR A 200 -7.49 -4.10 13.68
N GLY A 201 -6.45 -3.89 12.89
CA GLY A 201 -5.59 -2.71 12.96
C GLY A 201 -4.64 -2.66 11.78
N SER A 202 -5.21 -2.69 10.57
CA SER A 202 -4.55 -2.09 9.42
C SER A 202 -4.39 -0.60 9.69
N ALA A 203 -3.18 -0.17 10.03
CA ALA A 203 -2.68 1.11 9.61
C ALA A 203 -1.73 0.79 8.44
N ASN A 204 -2.17 1.16 7.24
CA ASN A 204 -1.58 0.84 5.93
C ASN A 204 -1.82 -0.59 5.41
N VAL A 205 -3.01 -0.83 4.86
CA VAL A 205 -3.26 -1.97 3.96
C VAL A 205 -3.60 -1.46 2.58
N GLY A 206 -2.63 -1.63 1.70
CA GLY A 206 -2.75 -1.48 0.27
C GLY A 206 -2.07 -0.21 -0.21
N GLY A 207 -0.88 -0.39 -0.79
CA GLY A 207 -0.44 0.39 -1.94
C GLY A 207 -1.45 0.28 -3.09
N GLY A 208 -2.61 0.90 -2.88
CA GLY A 208 -3.83 0.75 -3.67
C GLY A 208 -5.09 1.31 -3.01
N LYS A 209 -5.09 1.61 -1.70
CA LYS A 209 -6.26 2.22 -1.02
C LYS A 209 -6.01 3.65 -0.56
N ILE A 210 -4.79 4.00 -0.13
CA ILE A 210 -4.39 5.40 0.10
C ILE A 210 -3.71 6.01 -1.14
N ASP A 211 -3.10 5.19 -2.00
CA ASP A 211 -2.46 5.62 -3.26
C ASP A 211 -3.38 6.42 -4.18
N VAL A 212 -4.70 6.14 -4.15
CA VAL A 212 -5.65 6.90 -4.95
C VAL A 212 -5.67 8.37 -4.55
N LEU A 213 -5.47 8.67 -3.27
CA LEU A 213 -5.37 10.02 -2.71
C LEU A 213 -3.98 10.62 -2.92
N GLU A 214 -2.92 9.81 -2.81
CA GLU A 214 -1.55 10.25 -3.13
C GLU A 214 -1.44 10.76 -4.58
N LYS A 215 -2.12 10.08 -5.53
CA LYS A 215 -2.17 10.49 -6.94
C LYS A 215 -2.82 11.85 -7.19
N VAL A 216 -3.62 12.35 -6.24
CA VAL A 216 -4.35 13.61 -6.36
C VAL A 216 -3.87 14.66 -5.36
N LEU A 217 -2.78 14.41 -4.62
CA LEU A 217 -2.17 15.44 -3.78
C LEU A 217 -1.83 16.69 -4.61
N GLY A 218 -2.11 17.85 -4.04
CA GLY A 218 -1.93 19.15 -4.69
C GLY A 218 -2.94 19.46 -5.78
N GLN A 219 -3.89 18.55 -6.08
CA GLN A 219 -4.90 18.74 -7.13
C GLN A 219 -6.25 19.11 -6.54
N THR A 220 -7.01 19.88 -7.31
CA THR A 220 -8.43 20.17 -7.06
C THR A 220 -9.28 19.07 -7.67
N ILE A 221 -9.99 18.31 -6.84
CA ILE A 221 -10.85 17.20 -7.27
C ILE A 221 -12.32 17.55 -7.04
N ASN A 222 -13.20 17.18 -7.99
CA ASN A 222 -14.66 17.30 -7.85
C ASN A 222 -15.14 18.70 -7.38
N GLY A 223 -14.59 19.75 -8.00
CA GLY A 223 -14.98 21.15 -7.69
C GLY A 223 -14.34 21.73 -6.42
N GLY A 224 -13.36 21.04 -5.83
CA GLY A 224 -12.47 21.63 -4.82
C GLY A 224 -13.05 21.73 -3.42
N GLN A 225 -14.21 21.15 -3.14
CA GLN A 225 -14.83 21.10 -1.82
C GLN A 225 -14.32 19.90 -0.99
N CYS A 226 -14.39 19.97 0.34
CA CYS A 226 -13.97 18.87 1.23
C CYS A 226 -14.68 17.55 0.87
N TYR A 227 -15.98 17.65 0.66
CA TYR A 227 -16.83 16.57 0.20
C TYR A 227 -16.37 15.94 -1.12
N GLY A 228 -15.84 16.74 -2.04
CA GLY A 228 -15.40 16.27 -3.35
C GLY A 228 -14.20 15.32 -3.26
N GLY A 229 -13.26 15.59 -2.34
CA GLY A 229 -12.12 14.71 -2.06
C GLY A 229 -12.57 13.38 -1.44
N THR A 230 -13.48 13.44 -0.46
CA THR A 230 -14.09 12.25 0.14
C THR A 230 -14.88 11.43 -0.88
N ALA A 231 -15.67 12.07 -1.75
CA ALA A 231 -16.43 11.40 -2.78
C ALA A 231 -15.53 10.60 -3.74
N TYR A 232 -14.43 11.21 -4.20
CA TYR A 232 -13.45 10.54 -5.04
C TYR A 232 -12.90 9.26 -4.37
N TYR A 233 -12.52 9.36 -3.08
CA TYR A 233 -12.03 8.20 -2.33
C TYR A 233 -13.09 7.10 -2.20
N VAL A 234 -14.30 7.46 -1.78
CA VAL A 234 -15.40 6.52 -1.54
C VAL A 234 -15.79 5.79 -2.84
N GLU A 235 -15.89 6.51 -3.96
CA GLU A 235 -16.21 5.93 -5.27
C GLU A 235 -15.13 4.94 -5.73
N LYS A 236 -13.84 5.28 -5.57
CA LYS A 236 -12.73 4.37 -5.92
C LYS A 236 -12.72 3.09 -5.09
N LEU A 237 -13.32 3.12 -3.90
CA LEU A 237 -13.45 1.96 -3.01
C LEU A 237 -14.82 1.25 -3.10
N GLY A 238 -15.61 1.59 -4.13
CA GLY A 238 -16.91 0.97 -4.39
C GLY A 238 -17.96 1.30 -3.33
N GLY A 239 -17.90 2.51 -2.77
CA GLY A 239 -18.94 3.06 -1.93
C GLY A 239 -20.10 3.70 -2.71
N PRO A 240 -21.05 4.34 -2.02
CA PRO A 240 -22.13 5.08 -2.65
C PRO A 240 -21.62 6.26 -3.49
N THR A 241 -22.43 6.69 -4.46
CA THR A 241 -22.17 7.93 -5.21
C THR A 241 -22.48 9.12 -4.32
N LEU A 242 -21.45 9.88 -4.00
CA LEU A 242 -21.54 11.04 -3.13
C LEU A 242 -21.83 12.32 -3.92
N MET A 243 -21.15 12.51 -5.06
CA MET A 243 -21.34 13.70 -5.88
C MET A 243 -22.70 13.69 -6.58
N GLY A 244 -23.46 14.78 -6.44
CA GLY A 244 -24.77 14.93 -7.09
C GLY A 244 -25.91 14.13 -6.44
N SER A 245 -25.70 13.58 -5.24
CA SER A 245 -26.72 12.82 -4.49
C SER A 245 -27.84 13.69 -3.89
N GLY A 246 -27.62 15.01 -3.80
CA GLY A 246 -28.51 15.95 -3.10
C GLY A 246 -28.17 16.15 -1.62
N HIS A 247 -27.29 15.33 -1.05
CA HIS A 247 -26.77 15.53 0.30
C HIS A 247 -25.63 16.57 0.29
N MET A 248 -25.72 17.56 1.19
CA MET A 248 -24.83 18.73 1.16
C MET A 248 -23.93 18.88 2.39
N PHE A 249 -24.19 18.14 3.47
CA PHE A 249 -23.51 18.33 4.75
C PHE A 249 -22.39 17.29 4.91
N ALA A 250 -21.14 17.76 4.93
CA ALA A 250 -19.99 16.90 5.20
C ALA A 250 -20.09 16.23 6.58
N SER A 251 -20.67 16.93 7.56
CA SER A 251 -20.94 16.40 8.90
C SER A 251 -21.94 15.23 8.93
N GLN A 252 -22.79 15.09 7.90
CA GLN A 252 -23.87 14.10 7.83
C GLN A 252 -23.56 12.89 6.94
N ILE A 253 -22.38 12.84 6.31
CA ILE A 253 -21.94 11.74 5.43
C ILE A 253 -22.19 10.35 6.04
N GLY A 254 -21.94 10.18 7.35
CA GLY A 254 -22.15 8.89 8.03
C GLY A 254 -23.63 8.46 8.14
N GLU A 255 -24.58 9.36 7.95
CA GLU A 255 -26.02 9.12 8.07
C GLU A 255 -26.76 9.23 6.73
N ASP A 256 -26.22 10.00 5.79
CA ASP A 256 -26.83 10.30 4.49
C ASP A 256 -26.96 9.07 3.57
N TYR A 257 -26.17 8.01 3.81
CA TYR A 257 -26.08 6.87 2.91
C TYR A 257 -26.28 5.51 3.60
N GLU A 258 -26.81 4.57 2.83
CA GLU A 258 -26.96 3.16 3.21
C GLU A 258 -25.62 2.40 3.11
N TRP A 259 -24.63 2.81 3.90
CA TRP A 259 -23.24 2.34 3.86
C TRP A 259 -23.08 0.80 3.90
N SER A 260 -23.94 0.11 4.66
CA SER A 260 -23.91 -1.34 4.79
C SER A 260 -24.12 -2.08 3.46
N LYS A 261 -24.92 -1.52 2.54
CA LYS A 261 -25.14 -2.09 1.20
C LYS A 261 -23.87 -2.13 0.35
N PHE A 262 -22.93 -1.24 0.66
CA PHE A 262 -21.65 -1.12 -0.05
C PHE A 262 -20.51 -1.83 0.71
N GLY A 263 -20.81 -2.56 1.78
CA GLY A 263 -19.81 -3.21 2.63
C GLY A 263 -18.99 -2.20 3.45
N TRP A 264 -19.64 -1.15 3.95
CA TRP A 264 -19.05 -0.19 4.88
C TRP A 264 -19.81 -0.20 6.21
N THR A 265 -19.11 0.18 7.28
CA THR A 265 -19.66 0.32 8.62
C THR A 265 -19.54 1.76 9.09
N VAL A 266 -20.53 2.24 9.83
CA VAL A 266 -20.55 3.59 10.41
C VAL A 266 -20.42 3.50 11.93
N ILE A 267 -19.55 4.34 12.49
CA ILE A 267 -19.42 4.58 13.93
C ILE A 267 -19.87 6.02 14.19
N LYS A 268 -20.99 6.19 14.89
CA LYS A 268 -21.50 7.52 15.29
C LYS A 268 -20.87 7.96 16.60
N ASN A 269 -20.62 9.26 16.73
CA ASN A 269 -19.96 9.86 17.90
C ASN A 269 -18.70 9.09 18.33
N PRO A 270 -17.75 8.84 17.40
CA PRO A 270 -16.58 8.02 17.68
C PRO A 270 -15.70 8.67 18.73
N LYS A 271 -14.97 7.86 19.48
CA LYS A 271 -13.80 8.30 20.27
C LYS A 271 -12.53 8.13 19.44
N TYR A 272 -11.46 8.81 19.85
CA TYR A 272 -10.16 8.71 19.18
C TYR A 272 -9.69 7.26 18.96
N SER A 273 -9.92 6.35 19.92
CA SER A 273 -9.52 4.95 19.79
C SER A 273 -10.34 4.14 18.80
N ASP A 274 -11.44 4.68 18.28
CA ASP A 274 -12.20 4.05 17.22
C ASP A 274 -11.61 4.32 15.84
N VAL A 275 -10.81 5.38 15.70
CA VAL A 275 -10.27 5.88 14.42
C VAL A 275 -9.13 5.00 13.92
N LYS A 276 -9.12 4.72 12.62
CA LYS A 276 -8.10 3.92 11.91
C LYS A 276 -7.78 4.55 10.56
N ALA A 277 -6.61 4.24 10.03
CA ALA A 277 -6.25 4.62 8.67
C ALA A 277 -7.27 4.08 7.66
N GLY A 278 -7.58 4.88 6.64
CA GLY A 278 -8.59 4.61 5.62
C GLY A 278 -10.02 4.94 6.02
N ASP A 279 -10.27 5.35 7.27
CA ASP A 279 -11.58 5.85 7.67
C ASP A 279 -11.88 7.17 6.99
N VAL A 280 -13.12 7.33 6.51
CA VAL A 280 -13.69 8.65 6.25
C VAL A 280 -14.15 9.20 7.59
N ILE A 281 -13.59 10.34 8.00
CA ILE A 281 -13.92 11.01 9.25
C ILE A 281 -14.73 12.28 8.95
N ASN A 282 -15.81 12.49 9.70
CA ASN A 282 -16.74 13.58 9.48
C ASN A 282 -16.85 14.45 10.73
N PHE A 283 -16.85 15.76 10.53
CA PHE A 283 -16.78 16.76 11.59
C PHE A 283 -17.97 17.72 11.52
N GLY A 284 -18.51 18.05 12.69
CA GLY A 284 -19.49 19.13 12.84
C GLY A 284 -18.83 20.50 12.75
N GLN A 285 -19.62 21.56 12.82
CA GLN A 285 -19.10 22.93 12.86
C GLN A 285 -18.25 23.16 14.11
N GLY A 286 -17.04 23.69 13.94
CA GLY A 286 -16.12 24.02 15.01
C GLY A 286 -14.66 23.80 14.63
N GLY A 287 -13.76 24.58 15.22
CA GLY A 287 -12.33 24.53 14.90
C GLY A 287 -12.08 24.89 13.43
N VAL A 288 -11.43 24.00 12.68
CA VAL A 288 -11.14 24.18 11.25
C VAL A 288 -12.43 24.14 10.40
N ALA A 289 -13.48 23.44 10.85
CA ALA A 289 -14.78 23.42 10.18
C ALA A 289 -15.59 24.69 10.49
N THR A 290 -15.32 25.78 9.76
CA THR A 290 -15.91 27.10 10.06
C THR A 290 -17.38 27.25 9.68
N SER A 291 -17.88 26.43 8.75
CA SER A 291 -19.27 26.52 8.24
C SER A 291 -20.21 25.49 8.87
N ILE A 292 -21.53 25.73 8.75
CA ILE A 292 -22.58 24.83 9.20
C ILE A 292 -22.58 23.46 8.50
N TYR A 293 -21.97 23.38 7.31
CA TYR A 293 -21.88 22.12 6.56
C TYR A 293 -20.89 21.12 7.18
N GLY A 294 -20.05 21.58 8.11
CA GLY A 294 -18.99 20.78 8.72
C GLY A 294 -17.79 20.57 7.80
N HIS A 295 -17.02 19.51 8.06
CA HIS A 295 -15.87 19.12 7.25
C HIS A 295 -15.72 17.59 7.21
N THR A 296 -14.96 17.08 6.24
CA THR A 296 -14.69 15.64 6.10
C THR A 296 -13.28 15.43 5.57
N GLY A 297 -12.68 14.29 5.91
CA GLY A 297 -11.39 13.87 5.41
C GLY A 297 -11.21 12.36 5.49
N ILE A 298 -10.05 11.88 5.04
CA ILE A 298 -9.69 10.46 5.09
C ILE A 298 -8.48 10.32 6.00
N ILE A 299 -8.53 9.44 7.00
CA ILE A 299 -7.41 9.19 7.90
C ILE A 299 -6.27 8.53 7.13
N ALA A 300 -5.13 9.20 7.04
CA ALA A 300 -3.89 8.65 6.49
C ALA A 300 -3.19 7.75 7.52
N SER A 301 -3.08 8.21 8.76
CA SER A 301 -2.40 7.50 9.85
C SER A 301 -2.89 7.97 11.22
N VAL A 302 -2.62 7.15 12.25
CA VAL A 302 -2.94 7.45 13.66
C VAL A 302 -1.65 7.31 14.45
N GLU A 303 -1.10 8.41 14.98
CA GLU A 303 0.25 8.46 15.56
C GLU A 303 0.28 8.38 17.10
N GLY A 304 -0.87 8.21 17.75
CA GLY A 304 -0.97 8.10 19.21
C GLY A 304 -1.13 9.45 19.91
N ASN A 305 -1.47 9.43 21.21
CA ASN A 305 -1.69 10.65 22.02
C ASN A 305 -2.69 11.65 21.41
N GLY A 306 -3.71 11.13 20.72
CA GLY A 306 -4.72 11.95 20.05
C GLY A 306 -4.26 12.54 18.71
N LYS A 307 -3.07 12.21 18.20
CA LYS A 307 -2.58 12.70 16.91
C LYS A 307 -2.94 11.74 15.78
N TYR A 308 -3.36 12.32 14.67
CA TYR A 308 -3.67 11.60 13.44
C TYR A 308 -3.37 12.48 12.23
N THR A 309 -3.06 11.87 11.09
CA THR A 309 -2.89 12.57 9.81
C THR A 309 -4.09 12.30 8.92
N THR A 310 -4.55 13.30 8.19
CA THR A 310 -5.69 13.22 7.26
C THR A 310 -5.31 13.68 5.85
N TYR A 311 -5.99 13.12 4.85
CA TYR A 311 -6.18 13.75 3.55
C TYR A 311 -7.44 14.60 3.60
N GLU A 312 -7.32 15.88 3.31
CA GLU A 312 -8.44 16.81 3.27
C GLU A 312 -8.35 17.70 2.04
N GLN A 313 -9.50 18.22 1.60
CA GLN A 313 -9.59 19.23 0.57
C GLN A 313 -10.45 20.39 1.07
N ASN A 314 -10.19 21.61 0.59
CA ASN A 314 -10.87 22.81 1.09
C ASN A 314 -10.68 23.01 2.59
N SER A 315 -9.44 22.83 3.03
CA SER A 315 -8.99 23.11 4.39
C SER A 315 -7.98 24.27 4.33
N GLU A 316 -7.01 24.34 5.24
CA GLU A 316 -6.13 25.51 5.36
C GLU A 316 -5.25 25.75 4.12
N GLN A 317 -4.90 24.72 3.35
CA GLN A 317 -4.15 24.87 2.09
C GLN A 317 -5.04 25.13 0.87
N GLY A 318 -6.34 25.38 1.09
CA GLY A 318 -7.29 25.75 0.05
C GLY A 318 -7.91 24.54 -0.66
N GLN A 319 -8.37 24.78 -1.89
CA GLN A 319 -9.20 23.84 -2.68
C GLN A 319 -8.39 22.73 -3.37
N ILE A 320 -7.39 22.18 -2.68
CA ILE A 320 -6.56 21.08 -3.14
C ILE A 320 -6.57 19.95 -2.13
N VAL A 321 -6.37 18.71 -2.58
CA VAL A 321 -6.13 17.57 -1.68
C VAL A 321 -4.75 17.73 -1.04
N ALA A 322 -4.70 17.76 0.27
CA ALA A 322 -3.47 17.93 1.04
C ALA A 322 -3.48 17.09 2.31
N LYS A 323 -2.29 16.88 2.89
CA LYS A 323 -2.12 16.19 4.17
C LYS A 323 -2.09 17.18 5.32
N TYR A 324 -2.79 16.84 6.40
CA TYR A 324 -2.83 17.64 7.60
C TYR A 324 -2.56 16.78 8.83
N MET A 325 -1.67 17.23 9.70
CA MET A 325 -1.55 16.67 11.04
C MET A 325 -2.62 17.30 11.92
N ARG A 326 -3.39 16.46 12.61
CA ARG A 326 -4.52 16.84 13.45
C ARG A 326 -4.35 16.33 14.87
N GLN A 327 -4.94 17.05 15.81
CA GLN A 327 -5.05 16.73 17.22
C GLN A 327 -6.53 16.58 17.58
N TRP A 328 -6.87 15.39 18.08
CA TRP A 328 -8.22 15.00 18.44
C TRP A 328 -8.84 15.95 19.45
N GLY A 329 -10.08 16.36 19.18
CA GLY A 329 -10.86 17.28 20.02
C GLY A 329 -10.35 18.72 20.03
N LYS A 330 -9.19 19.01 19.42
CA LYS A 330 -8.61 20.35 19.35
C LYS A 330 -8.88 21.01 18.01
N ASP A 331 -8.42 20.40 16.92
CA ASP A 331 -8.54 21.01 15.58
C ASP A 331 -9.96 20.88 15.02
N PHE A 332 -10.62 19.77 15.34
CA PHE A 332 -12.06 19.58 15.19
C PHE A 332 -12.63 19.15 16.54
N PRO A 333 -13.38 20.02 17.24
CA PRO A 333 -13.93 19.71 18.56
C PRO A 333 -15.14 18.75 18.49
N ILE A 334 -15.75 18.59 17.32
CA ILE A 334 -16.96 17.80 17.11
C ILE A 334 -16.71 16.81 15.98
N THR A 335 -16.51 15.53 16.31
CA THR A 335 -16.49 14.43 15.34
C THR A 335 -17.85 13.75 15.34
N THR A 336 -18.58 13.82 14.24
CA THR A 336 -19.95 13.29 14.14
C THR A 336 -19.97 11.79 13.84
N SER A 337 -19.09 11.35 12.93
CA SER A 337 -19.03 9.95 12.51
C SER A 337 -17.68 9.58 11.90
N VAL A 338 -17.41 8.29 11.93
CA VAL A 338 -16.39 7.61 11.13
C VAL A 338 -17.09 6.58 10.24
N VAL A 339 -16.74 6.53 8.97
CA VAL A 339 -17.21 5.54 8.01
C VAL A 339 -16.03 4.71 7.53
N ARG A 340 -16.16 3.39 7.64
CA ARG A 340 -15.07 2.43 7.43
C ARG A 340 -15.46 1.39 6.39
N LYS A 341 -14.56 1.13 5.44
CA LYS A 341 -14.71 -0.02 4.54
C LYS A 341 -14.40 -1.31 5.30
N ASN A 342 -15.27 -2.31 5.19
CA ASN A 342 -15.10 -3.62 5.84
C ASN A 342 -13.99 -4.46 5.22
#